data_AF-A0A914ZYI0-F1
#
_entry.id   AF-A0A914ZYI0-F1
#
_cell.length_a   1.000
_cell.length_b   1.000
_cell.length_c   1.000
_cell.angle_alpha   90.00
_cell.angle_beta   90.00
_cell.angle_gamma   90.00
#
_symmetry.space_group_name_H-M   'P 1'
#
loop_
_entity.id
_entity.type
_entity.pdbx_description
1 polymer ?
#
loop_
_entity_poly.entity_id
_entity_poly.type
_entity_poly.pdbx_seq_one_letter_code
_entity_poly.pdbx_strand_id
1 'polypeptide(L)'
;MPRIGLQIVLIAMRLVISEQEIENFIENVETPVFLQISGKLTCQLRPAYAVVLAVFEEVEVASGTGFLRISGYVLSDFEGAYSLTARRHYAKHPVHLNFIHSCLPSRLKQIAKNCYAEVRIPLRTGRRENKDVMVDPIELYEMKYQLGSKCEPWLENDTLKLFSYS
;
A
#
# COMPACT_ATOMS: atom_id res chain seq x y z
N MET A 1 33.76 20.48 -13.19
CA MET A 1 32.75 19.42 -13.38
C MET A 1 32.50 18.73 -12.05
N PRO A 2 31.43 19.05 -11.31
CA PRO A 2 31.17 18.46 -10.01
C PRO A 2 30.29 17.21 -10.16
N ARG A 3 30.85 16.02 -9.88
CA ARG A 3 30.09 14.77 -9.67
C ARG A 3 29.95 14.50 -8.17
N ILE A 4 29.43 15.48 -7.42
CA ILE A 4 29.24 15.38 -5.96
C ILE A 4 27.77 15.10 -5.60
N GLY A 5 26.82 15.29 -6.54
CA GLY A 5 25.39 15.18 -6.26
C GLY A 5 24.80 13.76 -6.17
N LEU A 6 25.46 12.74 -6.74
CA LEU A 6 24.84 11.40 -6.85
C LEU A 6 25.12 10.47 -5.66
N GLN A 7 26.19 10.72 -4.88
CA GLN A 7 26.47 9.93 -3.67
C GLN A 7 25.55 10.31 -2.50
N ILE A 8 25.03 11.55 -2.45
CA ILE A 8 24.21 12.02 -1.32
C ILE A 8 22.80 11.44 -1.36
N VAL A 9 22.23 11.20 -2.56
CA VAL A 9 20.88 10.61 -2.69
C VAL A 9 20.86 9.12 -2.30
N LEU A 10 21.93 8.38 -2.56
CA LEU A 10 22.07 6.98 -2.11
C LEU A 10 22.34 6.86 -0.60
N ILE A 11 22.82 7.93 0.05
CA ILE A 11 23.01 7.98 1.50
C ILE A 11 21.70 8.33 2.22
N ALA A 12 20.78 9.07 1.60
CA ALA A 12 19.49 9.44 2.19
C ALA A 12 18.46 8.29 2.22
N MET A 13 18.71 7.17 1.50
CA MET A 13 17.91 5.93 1.57
C MET A 13 18.64 4.79 2.31
N ARG A 14 19.64 5.11 3.14
CA ARG A 14 20.10 4.14 4.14
C ARG A 14 19.09 4.12 5.29
N LEU A 15 18.15 3.18 5.21
CA LEU A 15 17.59 2.55 6.40
C LEU A 15 18.78 2.12 7.28
N VAL A 16 19.08 2.92 8.30
CA VAL A 16 20.10 2.56 9.30
C VAL A 16 19.45 1.55 10.24
N ILE A 17 19.42 0.31 9.79
CA ILE A 17 19.22 -0.86 10.64
C ILE A 17 20.62 -1.45 10.79
N SER A 18 21.09 -1.64 12.02
CA SER A 18 22.43 -2.20 12.25
C SER A 18 22.50 -3.65 11.79
N GLU A 19 23.67 -4.11 11.31
CA GLU A 19 23.87 -5.50 10.87
C GLU A 19 23.47 -6.52 11.95
N GLN A 20 23.63 -6.15 13.22
CA GLN A 20 23.28 -6.97 14.37
C GLN A 20 21.76 -7.04 14.64
N GLU A 21 21.01 -6.00 14.27
CA GLU A 21 19.54 -6.05 14.25
C GLU A 21 19.02 -6.88 13.08
N ILE A 22 19.74 -6.91 11.95
CA ILE A 22 19.42 -7.78 10.80
C ILE A 22 19.63 -9.25 11.16
N GLU A 23 20.73 -9.60 11.84
CA GLU A 23 21.00 -10.98 12.27
C GLU A 23 19.96 -11.48 13.29
N ASN A 24 19.64 -10.69 14.32
CA ASN A 24 18.59 -11.03 15.29
C ASN A 24 17.18 -11.08 14.67
N PHE A 25 16.93 -10.28 13.62
CA PHE A 25 15.72 -10.34 12.81
C PHE A 25 15.65 -11.64 12.01
N ILE A 26 16.76 -12.10 11.41
CA ILE A 26 16.86 -13.35 10.66
C ILE A 26 16.66 -14.58 11.56
N GLU A 27 17.18 -14.57 12.79
CA GLU A 27 17.07 -15.71 13.72
C GLU A 27 15.64 -15.99 14.21
N ASN A 28 14.71 -15.04 14.07
CA ASN A 28 13.30 -15.18 14.47
C ASN A 28 12.32 -15.25 13.29
N VAL A 29 12.81 -15.47 12.06
CA VAL A 29 11.95 -15.56 10.87
C VAL A 29 11.20 -16.89 10.90
N GLU A 30 9.94 -16.83 11.35
CA GLU A 30 8.96 -17.88 11.07
C GLU A 30 8.82 -18.05 9.55
N THR A 31 8.61 -19.29 9.07
CA THR A 31 8.39 -19.56 7.64
C THR A 31 7.28 -18.65 7.11
N PRO A 32 7.56 -17.80 6.08
CA PRO A 32 6.58 -16.85 5.61
C PRO A 32 5.31 -17.55 5.10
N VAL A 33 4.15 -17.00 5.47
CA VAL A 33 2.84 -17.47 5.03
C VAL A 33 2.37 -16.60 3.88
N PHE A 34 1.86 -17.23 2.82
CA PHE A 34 1.20 -16.52 1.74
C PHE A 34 -0.26 -16.28 2.08
N LEU A 35 -0.68 -15.04 1.90
CA LEU A 35 -2.06 -14.57 1.99
C LEU A 35 -2.56 -14.29 0.58
N GLN A 36 -3.60 -14.97 0.15
CA GLN A 36 -4.40 -14.60 -1.00
C GLN A 36 -5.50 -13.66 -0.52
N ILE A 37 -5.52 -12.44 -1.03
CA ILE A 37 -6.50 -11.43 -0.64
C ILE A 37 -7.26 -11.02 -1.87
N SER A 38 -8.58 -11.09 -1.81
CA SER A 38 -9.46 -10.69 -2.90
C SER A 38 -10.69 -9.98 -2.39
N GLY A 39 -11.31 -9.22 -3.28
CA GLY A 39 -12.48 -8.42 -2.95
C GLY A 39 -12.92 -7.60 -4.14
N LYS A 40 -13.83 -6.67 -3.87
CA LYS A 40 -14.42 -5.79 -4.89
C LYS A 40 -14.55 -4.37 -4.35
N LEU A 41 -14.22 -3.41 -5.19
CA LEU A 41 -14.31 -1.99 -4.90
C LEU A 41 -15.39 -1.34 -5.75
N THR A 42 -16.22 -0.53 -5.12
CA THR A 42 -17.19 0.33 -5.80
C THR A 42 -16.98 1.79 -5.45
N CYS A 43 -17.45 2.66 -6.34
CA CYS A 43 -17.53 4.09 -6.16
C CYS A 43 -18.93 4.52 -6.57
N GLN A 44 -19.74 4.95 -5.61
CA GLN A 44 -21.15 5.27 -5.82
C GLN A 44 -21.89 4.12 -6.52
N LEU A 45 -21.70 2.89 -6.03
CA LEU A 45 -22.29 1.65 -6.55
C LEU A 45 -21.82 1.24 -7.95
N ARG A 46 -20.85 1.94 -8.55
CA ARG A 46 -20.22 1.55 -9.82
C ARG A 46 -18.87 0.87 -9.56
N PRO A 47 -18.48 -0.12 -10.37
CA PRO A 47 -17.12 -0.66 -10.37
C PRO A 47 -16.03 0.42 -10.28
N ALA A 48 -15.13 0.30 -9.30
CA ALA A 48 -13.99 1.21 -9.16
C ALA A 48 -12.75 0.63 -9.84
N TYR A 49 -12.52 1.04 -11.09
CA TYR A 49 -11.39 0.61 -11.91
C TYR A 49 -10.07 1.28 -11.51
N ALA A 50 -8.96 0.55 -11.66
CA ALA A 50 -7.59 1.05 -11.52
C ALA A 50 -7.28 1.68 -10.16
N VAL A 51 -7.91 1.18 -9.09
CA VAL A 51 -7.57 1.53 -7.72
C VAL A 51 -6.29 0.81 -7.34
N VAL A 52 -5.32 1.52 -6.78
CA VAL A 52 -4.07 0.92 -6.30
C VAL A 52 -4.34 0.28 -4.95
N LEU A 53 -4.06 -1.02 -4.83
CA LEU A 53 -4.11 -1.74 -3.56
C LEU A 53 -2.74 -2.28 -3.21
N ALA A 54 -2.39 -2.25 -1.94
CA ALA A 54 -1.18 -2.84 -1.41
C ALA A 54 -1.41 -3.41 -0.02
N VAL A 55 -0.75 -4.52 0.29
CA VAL A 55 -0.79 -5.12 1.62
C VAL A 55 0.45 -4.68 2.37
N PHE A 56 0.21 -4.15 3.56
CA PHE A 56 1.23 -3.67 4.46
C PHE A 56 1.28 -4.55 5.70
N GLU A 57 2.48 -4.93 6.10
CA GLU A 57 2.74 -5.59 7.38
C GLU A 57 3.45 -4.60 8.31
N GLU A 58 2.90 -4.43 9.50
CA GLU A 58 3.51 -3.61 10.56
C GLU A 58 4.59 -4.44 11.26
N VAL A 59 5.85 -4.10 11.04
CA VAL A 59 6.98 -4.82 11.61
C VAL A 59 7.53 -4.03 12.79
N GLU A 60 7.38 -4.57 14.00
CA GLU A 60 8.06 -4.06 15.19
C GLU A 60 9.48 -4.61 15.25
N VAL A 61 10.49 -3.74 15.35
CA VAL A 61 11.85 -4.14 15.72
C VAL A 61 12.06 -4.05 17.22
N ALA A 62 13.02 -4.81 17.76
CA ALA A 62 13.29 -4.91 19.19
C ALA A 62 13.55 -3.56 19.90
N SER A 63 13.95 -2.53 19.14
CA SER A 63 14.12 -1.15 19.63
C SER A 63 12.79 -0.39 19.86
N GLY A 64 11.64 -1.02 19.61
CA GLY A 64 10.30 -0.40 19.70
C GLY A 64 9.94 0.45 18.49
N THR A 65 10.79 0.49 17.46
CA THR A 65 10.52 1.20 16.21
C THR A 65 9.69 0.31 15.28
N GLY A 66 8.53 0.80 14.81
CA GLY A 66 7.71 0.08 13.83
C GLY A 66 7.97 0.58 12.41
N PHE A 67 8.13 -0.31 11.43
CA PHE A 67 8.12 0.06 10.01
C PHE A 67 7.06 -0.70 9.22
N LEU A 68 6.57 -0.07 8.16
CA LEU A 68 5.58 -0.63 7.26
C LEU A 68 6.27 -1.31 6.08
N ARG A 69 6.09 -2.63 5.93
CA ARG A 69 6.60 -3.37 4.77
C ARG A 69 5.47 -3.67 3.79
N ILE A 70 5.66 -3.32 2.52
CA ILE A 70 4.76 -3.75 1.45
C ILE A 70 5.05 -5.22 1.11
N SER A 71 4.05 -6.07 1.22
CA SER A 71 4.15 -7.52 0.98
C SER A 71 3.53 -7.98 -0.35
N GLY A 72 2.82 -7.09 -1.04
CA GLY A 72 2.18 -7.33 -2.34
C GLY A 72 1.34 -6.13 -2.76
N TYR A 73 1.13 -5.94 -4.07
CA TYR A 73 0.30 -4.86 -4.63
C TYR A 73 -0.39 -5.30 -5.92
N VAL A 74 -1.51 -4.64 -6.24
CA VAL A 74 -2.29 -4.86 -7.47
C VAL A 74 -3.13 -3.63 -7.83
N LEU A 75 -3.64 -3.57 -9.05
CA LEU A 75 -4.71 -2.66 -9.45
C LEU A 75 -6.04 -3.43 -9.50
N SER A 76 -7.14 -2.79 -9.11
CA SER A 76 -8.46 -3.34 -9.41
C SER A 76 -8.74 -3.37 -10.92
N ASP A 77 -9.41 -4.42 -11.36
CA ASP A 77 -9.82 -4.59 -12.75
C ASP A 77 -11.03 -3.71 -13.12
N PHE A 78 -11.49 -3.83 -14.36
CA PHE A 78 -12.60 -3.03 -14.89
C PHE A 78 -13.93 -3.28 -14.17
N GLU A 79 -14.10 -4.42 -13.49
CA GLU A 79 -15.24 -4.72 -12.65
C GLU A 79 -15.04 -4.23 -11.20
N GLY A 80 -13.89 -3.63 -10.91
CA GLY A 80 -13.48 -3.21 -9.57
C GLY A 80 -13.06 -4.38 -8.69
N ALA A 81 -12.93 -5.59 -9.25
CA ALA A 81 -12.45 -6.75 -8.53
C ALA A 81 -10.92 -6.72 -8.42
N TYR A 82 -10.40 -7.33 -7.37
CA TYR A 82 -8.96 -7.50 -7.19
C TYR A 82 -8.67 -8.86 -6.55
N SER A 83 -7.50 -9.39 -6.87
CA SER A 83 -6.94 -10.59 -6.26
C SER A 83 -5.42 -10.43 -6.23
N LEU A 84 -4.82 -10.57 -5.05
CA LEU A 84 -3.39 -10.37 -4.87
C LEU A 84 -2.84 -11.36 -3.85
N THR A 85 -1.62 -11.82 -4.09
CA THR A 85 -0.89 -12.66 -3.15
C THR A 85 0.10 -11.79 -2.39
N ALA A 86 0.05 -11.85 -1.07
CA ALA A 86 0.94 -11.13 -0.17
C ALA A 86 1.73 -12.12 0.69
N ARG A 87 2.99 -11.79 0.99
CA ARG A 87 3.82 -12.60 1.89
C ARG A 87 3.85 -12.00 3.30
N ARG A 88 3.26 -12.72 4.26
CA ARG A 88 3.32 -12.40 5.69
C ARG A 88 4.53 -13.09 6.31
N HIS A 89 5.45 -12.35 6.91
CA HIS A 89 6.64 -12.95 7.53
C HIS A 89 6.49 -13.14 9.04
N TYR A 90 5.62 -12.36 9.69
CA TYR A 90 5.40 -12.45 11.13
C TYR A 90 3.93 -12.69 11.46
N ALA A 91 3.61 -13.86 12.03
CA ALA A 91 2.22 -14.26 12.31
C ALA A 91 1.55 -13.45 13.41
N LYS A 92 2.32 -12.72 14.23
CA LYS A 92 1.81 -11.87 15.32
C LYS A 92 1.60 -10.42 14.89
N HIS A 93 2.21 -10.02 13.78
CA HIS A 93 2.20 -8.63 13.35
C HIS A 93 0.90 -8.28 12.62
N PRO A 94 0.36 -7.07 12.84
CA PRO A 94 -0.79 -6.57 12.11
C PRO A 94 -0.51 -6.53 10.61
N VAL A 95 -1.53 -6.88 9.83
CA VAL A 95 -1.52 -6.79 8.37
C VAL A 95 -2.67 -5.89 7.96
N HIS A 96 -2.42 -4.98 7.03
CA HIS A 96 -3.36 -4.01 6.54
C HIS A 96 -3.50 -4.10 5.03
N LEU A 97 -4.71 -3.87 4.55
CA LEU A 97 -4.96 -3.55 3.16
C LEU A 97 -5.00 -2.03 3.05
N ASN A 98 -4.07 -1.47 2.28
CA ASN A 98 -4.05 -0.08 1.94
C ASN A 98 -4.51 0.08 0.50
N PHE A 99 -5.21 1.16 0.22
CA PHE A 99 -5.56 1.49 -1.15
C PHE A 99 -5.60 3.00 -1.38
N ILE A 100 -5.24 3.39 -2.59
CA ILE A 100 -5.23 4.77 -3.07
C ILE A 100 -6.27 4.89 -4.19
N HIS A 101 -7.23 5.80 -4.02
CA HIS A 101 -8.34 5.96 -4.95
C HIS A 101 -8.75 7.42 -5.15
N SER A 102 -9.34 7.71 -6.31
CA SER A 102 -9.84 9.04 -6.69
C SER A 102 -11.36 9.20 -6.51
N CYS A 103 -12.03 8.19 -5.96
CA CYS A 103 -13.45 8.23 -5.61
C CYS A 103 -13.68 9.11 -4.37
N LEU A 104 -13.80 10.42 -4.57
CA LEU A 104 -13.98 11.42 -3.52
C LEU A 104 -15.27 12.23 -3.72
N PRO A 105 -15.95 12.64 -2.63
CA PRO A 105 -16.97 13.67 -2.64
C PRO A 105 -16.50 14.94 -3.34
N SER A 106 -17.41 15.60 -4.05
CA SER A 106 -17.11 16.83 -4.81
C SER A 106 -16.47 17.93 -3.94
N ARG A 107 -16.85 18.02 -2.66
CA ARG A 107 -16.27 18.97 -1.69
C ARG A 107 -14.77 18.77 -1.41
N LEU A 108 -14.24 17.57 -1.70
CA LEU A 108 -12.82 17.23 -1.52
C LEU A 108 -12.04 17.31 -2.84
N LYS A 109 -12.72 17.54 -3.96
CA LYS A 109 -12.09 17.65 -5.28
C LYS A 109 -11.79 19.12 -5.59
N GLN A 110 -10.56 19.37 -6.04
CA GLN A 110 -10.14 20.66 -6.56
C GLN A 110 -10.15 20.60 -8.09
N ILE A 111 -10.64 21.68 -8.72
CA ILE A 111 -10.64 21.81 -10.17
C ILE A 111 -9.20 21.76 -10.68
N ALA A 112 -8.97 21.10 -11.82
CA ALA A 112 -7.66 20.97 -12.45
C ALA A 112 -6.57 20.39 -11.53
N LYS A 113 -6.95 19.44 -10.64
CA LYS A 113 -6.00 18.65 -9.85
C LYS A 113 -6.36 17.18 -9.83
N ASN A 114 -5.35 16.33 -9.67
CA ASN A 114 -5.48 14.93 -9.34
C ASN A 114 -5.68 14.76 -7.83
N CYS A 115 -6.93 14.57 -7.43
CA CYS A 115 -7.29 14.36 -6.03
C CYS A 115 -7.48 12.87 -5.74
N TYR A 116 -6.82 12.39 -4.69
CA TYR A 116 -6.88 11.01 -4.24
C TYR A 116 -6.89 10.95 -2.71
N ALA A 117 -7.38 9.83 -2.16
CA ALA A 117 -7.25 9.51 -0.75
C ALA A 117 -6.51 8.20 -0.58
N GLU A 118 -5.81 8.09 0.54
CA GLU A 118 -5.22 6.86 1.03
C GLU A 118 -6.07 6.34 2.19
N VAL A 119 -6.45 5.08 2.13
CA VAL A 119 -7.23 4.42 3.17
C VAL A 119 -6.49 3.15 3.58
N ARG A 120 -6.51 2.86 4.88
CA ARG A 120 -5.93 1.66 5.46
C ARG A 120 -6.98 0.92 6.28
N ILE A 121 -7.19 -0.35 6.00
CA ILE A 121 -8.06 -1.21 6.80
C ILE A 121 -7.27 -2.39 7.35
N PRO A 122 -7.47 -2.76 8.63
CA PRO A 122 -6.83 -3.94 9.20
C PRO A 122 -7.44 -5.22 8.58
N LEU A 123 -6.58 -6.14 8.16
CA LEU A 123 -6.99 -7.47 7.71
C LEU A 123 -7.02 -8.43 8.91
N ARG A 124 -8.16 -9.08 9.13
CA ARG A 124 -8.30 -10.10 10.18
C ARG A 124 -7.65 -11.41 9.74
N THR A 125 -6.34 -11.52 9.94
CA THR A 125 -5.54 -12.70 9.58
C THR A 125 -5.22 -13.52 10.83
N GLY A 126 -6.08 -14.51 11.14
CA GLY A 126 -5.90 -15.39 12.30
C GLY A 126 -4.61 -16.23 12.26
N ARG A 127 -4.16 -16.73 13.41
CA ARG A 127 -2.86 -17.45 13.60
C ARG A 127 -2.72 -18.78 12.86
N ARG A 128 -3.77 -19.38 12.28
CA ARG A 128 -3.67 -20.73 11.69
C ARG A 128 -4.37 -21.01 10.36
N GLU A 129 -5.34 -20.23 9.86
CA GLU A 129 -6.26 -20.83 8.86
C GLU A 129 -6.60 -19.98 7.63
N ASN A 130 -6.44 -18.65 7.64
CA ASN A 130 -6.90 -17.86 6.49
C ASN A 130 -5.73 -17.53 5.56
N LYS A 131 -5.34 -18.52 4.75
CA LYS A 131 -4.57 -18.26 3.53
C LYS A 131 -5.37 -17.41 2.58
N ASP A 132 -6.68 -17.65 2.48
CA ASP A 132 -7.59 -16.86 1.66
C ASP A 132 -8.35 -15.86 2.56
N VAL A 133 -8.23 -14.58 2.22
CA VAL A 133 -8.84 -13.45 2.92
C VAL A 133 -9.77 -12.77 1.94
N MET A 134 -11.04 -13.13 2.00
CA MET A 134 -12.09 -12.42 1.29
C MET A 134 -12.43 -11.15 2.05
N VAL A 135 -12.34 -10.01 1.38
CA VAL A 135 -12.76 -8.72 1.92
C VAL A 135 -14.13 -8.40 1.32
N ASP A 136 -15.09 -8.07 2.20
CA ASP A 136 -16.42 -7.63 1.78
C ASP A 136 -16.33 -6.45 0.78
N PRO A 137 -17.32 -6.27 -0.10
CA PRO A 137 -17.33 -5.16 -1.04
C PRO A 137 -17.11 -3.82 -0.33
N ILE A 138 -16.14 -3.06 -0.82
CA ILE A 138 -15.76 -1.76 -0.28
C ILE A 138 -16.37 -0.66 -1.13
N GLU A 139 -17.28 0.13 -0.55
CA GLU A 139 -17.78 1.36 -1.16
C GLU A 139 -16.85 2.54 -0.79
N LEU A 140 -16.04 2.96 -1.75
CA LEU A 140 -15.00 3.97 -1.59
C LEU A 140 -15.56 5.36 -1.30
N TYR A 141 -16.76 5.68 -1.76
CA TYR A 141 -17.37 6.98 -1.53
C TYR A 141 -17.82 7.18 -0.07
N GLU A 142 -18.09 6.09 0.64
CA GLU A 142 -18.54 6.08 2.04
C GLU A 142 -17.39 5.99 3.04
N MET A 143 -16.18 5.75 2.55
CA MET A 143 -15.00 5.59 3.40
C MET A 143 -14.68 6.88 4.16
N LYS A 144 -14.36 6.72 5.44
CA LYS A 144 -13.75 7.79 6.23
C LYS A 144 -12.29 7.91 5.81
N TYR A 145 -11.92 9.02 5.20
CA TYR A 145 -10.56 9.31 4.73
C TYR A 145 -9.59 9.51 5.91
N GLN A 146 -9.23 8.42 6.59
CA GLN A 146 -8.42 8.42 7.81
C GLN A 146 -7.10 9.18 7.66
N LEU A 147 -6.48 9.12 6.47
CA LEU A 147 -5.21 9.78 6.15
C LEU A 147 -5.40 11.10 5.38
N GLY A 148 -6.64 11.57 5.23
CA GLY A 148 -7.01 12.74 4.46
C GLY A 148 -7.04 12.52 2.94
N SER A 149 -7.40 13.58 2.21
CA SER A 149 -7.32 13.66 0.75
C SER A 149 -6.16 14.55 0.33
N LYS A 150 -5.42 14.15 -0.70
CA LYS A 150 -4.37 14.94 -1.33
C LYS A 150 -4.82 15.34 -2.72
N CYS A 151 -4.39 16.52 -3.18
CA CYS A 151 -4.68 17.02 -4.53
C CYS A 151 -3.41 17.59 -5.12
N GLU A 152 -2.86 16.88 -6.11
CA GLU A 152 -1.68 17.32 -6.84
C GLU A 152 -2.09 18.01 -8.14
N PRO A 153 -1.43 19.10 -8.56
CA PRO A 153 -1.68 19.68 -9.87
C PRO A 153 -1.48 18.63 -10.97
N TRP A 154 -2.27 18.71 -12.03
CA TRP A 154 -1.88 18.01 -13.26
C TRP A 154 -0.52 18.60 -13.68
N LEU A 155 0.46 17.74 -13.98
CA LEU A 155 1.71 18.21 -14.55
C LEU A 155 1.35 18.88 -15.89
N GLU A 156 1.28 20.21 -15.91
CA GLU A 156 0.82 21.01 -17.06
C GLU A 156 1.71 20.85 -18.31
N ASN A 157 2.83 20.11 -18.23
CA ASN A 157 3.80 19.96 -19.32
C ASN A 157 4.47 18.58 -19.47
N ASP A 158 4.06 17.55 -18.73
CA ASP A 158 4.54 16.20 -19.01
C ASP A 158 3.43 15.44 -19.75
N THR A 159 3.61 15.32 -21.08
CA THR A 159 3.05 14.20 -21.84
C THR A 159 3.10 12.98 -20.95
N LEU A 160 1.93 12.38 -20.66
CA LEU A 160 1.75 11.17 -19.86
C LEU A 160 2.94 10.23 -20.06
N LYS A 161 3.97 10.34 -19.21
CA LYS A 161 5.00 9.34 -19.06
C LYS A 161 4.32 8.25 -18.24
N LEU A 162 3.46 7.49 -18.92
CA LEU A 162 3.22 6.11 -18.53
C LEU A 162 4.59 5.53 -18.21
N PHE A 163 4.72 4.93 -17.03
CA PHE A 163 5.87 4.14 -16.65
C PHE A 163 6.07 3.04 -17.69
N SER A 164 6.73 3.36 -18.80
CA SER A 164 7.30 2.39 -19.72
C SER A 164 8.57 1.91 -19.03
N TYR A 165 8.43 0.85 -18.25
CA TYR A 165 9.55 -0.04 -17.99
C TYR A 165 9.86 -0.72 -19.33
N SER A 166 10.79 -0.13 -20.07
CA SER A 166 11.52 -0.78 -21.17
C SER A 166 12.66 -1.62 -20.61
#